data_AF-A0A4Y8VHV2-F1
#
_entry.id   AF-A0A4Y8VHV2-F1
#
_cell.length_a   1.000
_cell.length_b   1.000
_cell.length_c   1.000
_cell.angle_alpha   90.00
_cell.angle_beta   90.00
_cell.angle_gamma   90.00
#
_symmetry.space_group_name_H-M   'P 1'
#
loop_
_entity.id
_entity.type
_entity.pdbx_description
1 polymer ?
#
loop_
_entity_poly.entity_id
_entity_poly.type
_entity_poly.pdbx_seq_one_letter_code
_entity_poly.pdbx_strand_id
1 'polypeptide(L)' 'MVLQYLSNAGDEGAKRDSIYEYLKDVLPQNKTEEQRLRMLGDLLKAMKMEKLIKTDGRNWFLL' A
#
# COMPACT_ATOMS: atom_id res chain seq x y z
N MET A 1 4.08 -8.30 -1.61
CA MET A 1 4.89 -7.42 -0.73
C MET A 1 4.05 -6.54 0.19
N VAL A 2 3.02 -5.83 -0.31
CA VAL A 2 2.11 -5.03 0.54
C VAL A 2 1.45 -5.84 1.65
N LEU A 3 0.92 -7.04 1.34
CA LEU A 3 0.31 -7.92 2.34
C LEU A 3 1.28 -8.29 3.47
N GLN A 4 2.53 -8.62 3.14
CA GLN A 4 3.56 -8.92 4.13
C GLN A 4 3.85 -7.71 5.03
N TYR A 5 3.95 -6.52 4.43
CA TYR A 5 4.19 -5.30 5.17
C TYR A 5 3.05 -4.99 6.14
N LEU A 6 1.79 -5.11 5.67
CA LEU A 6 0.61 -4.92 6.52
C LEU A 6 0.48 -6.01 7.59
N SER A 7 0.86 -7.26 7.28
CA SER A 7 0.92 -8.33 8.28
C SER A 7 1.91 -8.00 9.40
N ASN A 8 3.06 -7.40 9.06
CA ASN A 8 4.06 -7.00 10.05
C ASN A 8 3.60 -5.78 10.86
N ALA A 9 2.77 -4.91 10.29
CA ALA A 9 2.21 -3.74 10.97
C ALA A 9 1.09 -4.09 11.97
N GLY A 10 0.46 -5.26 11.81
CA GLY A 10 -0.56 -5.75 12.74
C GLY A 10 -1.70 -4.75 12.97
N ASP A 11 -2.03 -4.53 14.25
CA ASP A 11 -3.15 -3.68 14.68
C ASP A 11 -2.91 -2.18 14.49
N GLU A 12 -1.67 -1.74 14.26
CA GLU A 12 -1.37 -0.34 13.95
C GLU A 12 -1.75 0.00 12.50
N GLY A 13 -1.69 -0.99 11.62
CA GLY A 13 -1.80 -0.82 10.18
C GLY A 13 -0.69 0.08 9.63
N ALA A 14 -0.85 0.55 8.40
CA ALA A 14 0.15 1.44 7.81
C ALA A 14 -0.46 2.55 6.96
N LYS A 15 0.18 3.72 7.03
CA LYS A 15 -0.11 4.85 6.15
C LYS A 15 0.37 4.56 4.73
N ARG A 16 -0.34 5.12 3.74
CA ARG A 16 0.02 5.00 2.33
C ARG A 16 1.46 5.42 2.05
N ASP A 17 1.95 6.49 2.67
CA ASP A 17 3.31 6.98 2.45
C ASP A 17 4.36 6.00 2.98
N SER A 18 4.11 5.36 4.13
CA SER A 18 4.97 4.31 4.67
C SER A 18 4.98 3.07 3.77
N ILE A 19 3.82 2.69 3.22
CA ILE A 19 3.72 1.59 2.25
C ILE A 19 4.48 1.95 0.97
N TYR A 20 4.40 3.20 0.52
CA TYR A 20 5.15 3.69 -0.64
C TYR A 20 6.66 3.58 -0.40
N GLU A 21 7.16 4.10 0.72
CA GLU A 21 8.58 4.03 1.08
C GLU A 21 9.10 2.60 1.13
N TYR A 22 8.29 1.65 1.62
CA TYR A 22 8.64 0.23 1.64
C TYR A 22 8.73 -0.40 0.24
N LEU A 23 7.92 0.08 -0.72
CA LEU A 23 7.86 -0.48 -2.07
C LEU A 23 8.68 0.29 -3.10
N LYS A 24 9.13 1.51 -2.82
CA LYS A 24 9.64 2.45 -3.84
C LYS A 24 10.77 1.87 -4.70
N ASP A 25 11.60 1.01 -4.13
CA ASP A 25 12.74 0.40 -4.80
C ASP A 25 12.32 -0.71 -5.78
N VAL A 26 11.15 -1.33 -5.56
CA VAL A 26 10.57 -2.35 -6.45
C VAL A 26 9.52 -1.78 -7.42
N LEU A 27 9.21 -0.49 -7.32
CA LEU A 27 8.32 0.19 -8.28
C LEU A 27 9.05 0.50 -9.60
N PRO A 28 8.32 0.61 -10.72
CA PRO A 28 8.94 0.91 -12.02
C PRO A 28 9.74 2.22 -12.00
N GLN A 29 11.04 2.12 -12.25
CA GLN A 29 11.95 3.27 -12.16
C GLN A 29 11.77 4.28 -13.31
N ASN A 30 11.12 3.87 -14.41
CA ASN A 30 10.80 4.72 -15.56
C ASN A 30 9.55 5.60 -15.38
N LYS A 31 9.01 5.67 -14.16
CA LYS A 31 7.83 6.48 -13.80
C LYS A 31 8.22 7.63 -12.87
N THR A 32 7.52 8.76 -13.00
CA THR A 32 7.62 9.85 -12.03
C THR A 32 7.07 9.40 -10.67
N GLU A 33 7.48 10.08 -9.60
CA GLU A 33 6.97 9.81 -8.26
C GLU A 33 5.43 9.89 -8.21
N GLU A 34 4.85 10.91 -8.82
CA GLU A 34 3.39 11.07 -8.88
C GLU A 34 2.69 9.89 -9.60
N GLN A 35 3.29 9.37 -10.66
CA GLN A 35 2.78 8.17 -11.35
C GLN A 35 2.88 6.93 -10.47
N ARG A 36 3.99 6.75 -9.75
CA ARG A 36 4.17 5.63 -8.81
C ARG A 36 3.20 5.71 -7.64
N LEU A 37 2.97 6.91 -7.10
CA LEU A 37 1.95 7.14 -6.07
C LEU A 37 0.56 6.78 -6.59
N ARG A 38 0.19 7.21 -7.80
CA ARG A 38 -1.08 6.80 -8.44
C ARG A 38 -1.20 5.29 -8.55
N MET A 39 -0.17 4.61 -9.05
CA MET A 39 -0.14 3.14 -9.13
C MET A 39 -0.31 2.46 -7.77
N LEU A 40 0.34 2.96 -6.71
CA LEU A 40 0.14 2.45 -5.36
C LEU A 40 -1.32 2.64 -4.90
N GLY A 41 -1.92 3.79 -5.20
CA GLY A 41 -3.32 4.05 -4.88
C GLY A 41 -4.27 3.07 -5.57
N ASP A 42 -4.02 2.78 -6.85
CA ASP A 42 -4.82 1.83 -7.63
C ASP A 42 -4.64 0.40 -7.12
N LEU A 43 -3.41 0.01 -6.75
CA LEU A 43 -3.11 -1.27 -6.13
C LEU A 43 -3.89 -1.46 -4.81
N LEU A 44 -3.82 -0.48 -3.90
CA LEU A 44 -4.53 -0.55 -2.61
C LEU A 44 -6.06 -0.62 -2.80
N LYS A 45 -6.60 0.09 -3.79
CA LYS A 45 -8.02 0.00 -4.15
C LYS A 45 -8.40 -1.39 -4.66
N ALA A 46 -7.60 -1.98 -5.55
CA ALA A 46 -7.84 -3.32 -6.08
C ALA A 46 -7.82 -4.37 -4.95
N MET A 47 -6.81 -4.33 -4.09
CA MET A 47 -6.70 -5.24 -2.93
C MET A 47 -7.87 -5.09 -1.94
N LYS A 48 -8.40 -3.86 -1.77
CA LYS A 48 -9.61 -3.62 -0.97
C LYS A 48 -10.84 -4.22 -1.63
N MET A 49 -10.99 -4.10 -2.95
CA MET A 49 -12.11 -4.70 -3.70
C MET A 49 -12.09 -6.23 -3.59
N GLU A 50 -10.89 -6.82 -3.60
CA GLU A 50 -10.69 -8.26 -3.38
C GLU A 50 -10.83 -8.69 -1.91
N LYS A 51 -11.16 -7.76 -1.00
CA LYS A 51 -11.31 -8.00 0.45
C LYS A 51 -10.05 -8.60 1.10
N LEU A 52 -8.87 -8.25 0.60
CA LEU A 52 -7.59 -8.63 1.22
C LEU A 52 -7.13 -7.63 2.28
N ILE A 53 -7.52 -6.36 2.11
CA ILE A 53 -7.16 -5.28 3.03
C ILE A 53 -8.36 -4.38 3.28
N LYS A 54 -8.37 -3.72 4.43
CA LYS A 54 -9.30 -2.63 4.76
C LYS A 54 -8.54 -1.34 5.00
N THR A 55 -9.27 -0.24 5.01
CA THR A 55 -8.74 1.05 5.42
C THR A 55 -9.59 1.59 6.56
N ASP A 56 -8.93 2.12 7.57
CA ASP A 56 -9.54 2.87 8.65
C ASP A 56 -8.78 4.18 8.84
N GLY A 57 -9.48 5.30 8.67
CA GLY A 57 -8.88 6.63 8.57
C GLY A 57 -7.81 6.72 7.47
N ARG A 58 -6.56 6.94 7.88
CA ARG A 58 -5.38 7.03 6.98
C ARG A 58 -4.56 5.75 6.91
N ASN A 59 -4.93 4.75 7.70
CA ASN A 59 -4.19 3.49 7.80
C ASN A 59 -4.89 2.41 6.98
N TRP A 60 -4.07 1.51 6.46
CA TRP A 60 -4.45 0.30 5.75
C TRP A 60 -4.09 -0.89 6.62
N PHE A 61 -4.92 -1.92 6.60
CA PHE A 61 -4.81 -3.10 7.45
C PHE A 61 -5.04 -4.35 6.62
N LEU A 62 -4.33 -5.42 6.97
CA LEU A 62 -4.66 -6.75 6.48
C LEU A 62 -6.02 -7.20 7.05
N LEU A 63 -6.81 -7.91 6.25
CA LEU A 63 -8.09 -8.51 6.69
C LEU A 63 -7.89 -9.93 7.21
#